data_AF-A0A938QRH8-F1
#
_entry.id   AF-A0A938QRH8-F1
#
_cell.length_a   1.000
_cell.length_b   1.000
_cell.length_c   1.000
_cell.angle_alpha   90.00
_cell.angle_beta   90.00
_cell.angle_gamma   90.00
#
_symmetry.space_group_name_H-M   'P 1'
#
loop_
_entity.id
_entity.type
_entity.pdbx_description
1 polymer ?
#
loop_
_entity_poly.entity_id
_entity_poly.type
_entity_poly.pdbx_seq_one_letter_code
_entity_poly.pdbx_strand_id
1 'polypeptide(L)'
;MSGADGRRHDGADEAADGRRALLVIGVLAMASTLPFAWARFPVGQDLPAHVETAAQIRALWSGDIELARSYVLHGPPWPNALPTFLVALLLPIVDGLVAGKVVTAVGIVGWPLTLALLCRRLGRSPWAALLALPTCFDLSLSYGFLHFVVGKPLFALALVAAVDVARRPDRRRGATLALALTALFCTHLMLFVVGSGLVVAMLAILSRGARGRVVSAVAVVAGAAPAVGWWLLARPAATPGGATMFAPLPAALGALWSNLGDRHDDVMDVVPWLVCLLAAVVAAVVSDRACAAPRRENAALVVVFIGVAGFALFGPVRTPHVAIVAERFTAPAVALGALLVPVAGARARAVAVVAAVVATCVLVVDVGGRWRAFSATDMGNFDALLDRIPPGARVATHYVTPFSPHGRHNAAWHWPKLVALRGGSTDDSFAWRSTCVVGLQDGVRPPLQPRLVDGELAAWDFLLVRGRAASTDRALAALALTPVFATGTWRLFRVDDARVDDARVDDVRVDDARAAGELAPPSTGSASPVAGERPVAR
;
A
#
# COMPACT_ATOMS: atom_id res chain seq x y z
N MET A 1 58.19 6.18 -14.11
CA MET A 1 57.49 6.51 -12.86
C MET A 1 56.85 7.90 -13.00
N SER A 2 55.63 8.02 -13.52
CA SER A 2 54.85 9.30 -13.47
C SER A 2 53.33 9.09 -13.64
N GLY A 3 52.77 7.98 -13.16
CA GLY A 3 51.36 7.61 -13.39
C GLY A 3 50.38 7.96 -12.26
N ALA A 4 50.76 8.78 -11.28
CA ALA A 4 49.97 8.98 -10.06
C ALA A 4 49.05 10.21 -10.04
N ASP A 5 49.20 11.17 -10.96
CA ASP A 5 48.49 12.46 -10.89
C ASP A 5 47.13 12.51 -11.61
N GLY A 6 46.73 11.45 -12.31
CA GLY A 6 45.49 11.46 -13.11
C GLY A 6 44.16 11.31 -12.35
N ARG A 7 44.15 10.96 -11.05
CA ARG A 7 42.91 10.55 -10.34
C ARG A 7 42.17 11.67 -9.60
N ARG A 8 42.68 12.90 -9.58
CA ARG A 8 42.04 13.98 -8.79
C ARG A 8 40.91 14.70 -9.53
N HIS A 9 40.82 14.62 -10.86
CA HIS A 9 39.74 15.26 -11.61
C HIS A 9 38.41 14.48 -11.61
N ASP A 10 38.43 13.17 -11.42
CA ASP A 10 37.23 12.32 -11.58
C ASP A 10 36.14 12.54 -10.50
N GLY A 11 36.53 12.94 -9.28
CA GLY A 11 35.59 12.99 -8.15
C GLY A 11 34.54 14.11 -8.23
N ALA A 12 34.87 15.23 -8.87
CA ALA A 12 33.95 16.36 -9.02
C ALA A 12 32.82 16.04 -10.02
N ASP A 13 33.18 15.36 -11.11
CA ASP A 13 32.26 14.96 -12.17
C ASP A 13 31.31 13.86 -11.70
N GLU A 14 31.79 12.88 -10.94
CA GLU A 14 30.95 11.85 -10.32
C GLU A 14 29.91 12.46 -9.36
N ALA A 15 30.32 13.43 -8.54
CA ALA A 15 29.41 14.11 -7.62
C ALA A 15 28.35 14.93 -8.38
N ALA A 16 28.74 15.60 -9.46
CA ALA A 16 27.82 16.35 -10.32
C ALA A 16 26.83 15.43 -11.04
N ASP A 17 27.30 14.32 -11.61
CA ASP A 17 26.45 13.31 -12.26
C ASP A 17 25.44 12.70 -11.27
N GLY A 18 25.88 12.36 -10.06
CA GLY A 18 25.00 11.87 -9.01
C GLY A 18 23.91 12.87 -8.60
N ARG A 19 24.20 14.17 -8.60
CA ARG A 19 23.20 15.22 -8.36
C ARG A 19 22.20 15.33 -9.51
N ARG A 20 22.68 15.28 -10.76
CA ARG A 20 21.82 15.28 -11.96
C ARG A 20 20.87 14.09 -11.96
N ALA A 21 21.36 12.89 -11.65
CA ALA A 21 20.53 11.69 -11.54
C ALA A 21 19.41 11.87 -10.51
N LEU A 22 19.73 12.34 -9.30
CA LEU A 22 18.73 12.57 -8.25
C LEU A 22 17.69 13.61 -8.65
N LEU A 23 18.10 14.68 -9.35
CA LEU A 23 17.16 15.69 -9.87
C LEU A 23 16.19 15.08 -10.89
N VAL A 24 16.71 14.36 -11.90
CA VAL A 24 15.87 13.72 -12.93
C VAL A 24 14.92 12.71 -12.31
N ILE A 25 15.42 11.86 -11.41
CA ILE A 25 14.59 10.88 -10.69
C ILE A 25 13.52 11.59 -9.86
N GLY A 26 13.88 12.66 -9.15
CA GLY A 26 12.93 13.44 -8.35
C GLY A 26 11.82 14.07 -9.19
N VAL A 27 12.16 14.65 -10.33
CA VAL A 27 11.18 15.24 -11.27
C VAL A 27 10.23 14.18 -11.82
N LEU A 28 10.76 13.04 -12.30
CA LEU A 28 9.92 11.97 -12.84
C LEU A 28 9.06 11.30 -11.76
N ALA A 29 9.61 11.11 -10.56
CA ALA A 29 8.86 10.56 -9.44
C ALA A 29 7.76 11.52 -8.96
N MET A 30 8.01 12.84 -8.98
CA MET A 30 6.98 13.85 -8.72
C MET A 30 5.90 13.84 -9.81
N ALA A 31 6.28 13.75 -11.08
CA ALA A 31 5.32 13.63 -12.18
C ALA A 31 4.43 12.37 -12.04
N SER A 32 4.97 11.26 -11.53
CA SER A 32 4.19 10.05 -11.22
C SER A 32 3.10 10.26 -10.15
N THR A 33 3.08 11.39 -9.44
CA THR A 33 2.00 11.72 -8.48
C THR A 33 0.81 12.43 -9.13
N LEU A 34 0.93 12.88 -10.38
CA LEU A 34 -0.12 13.63 -11.10
C LEU A 34 -1.50 12.93 -11.14
N PRO A 35 -1.62 11.59 -11.28
CA PRO A 35 -2.92 10.92 -11.22
C PRO A 35 -3.73 11.25 -9.96
N PHE A 36 -3.06 11.42 -8.80
CA PHE A 36 -3.72 11.79 -7.54
C PHE A 36 -4.26 13.22 -7.54
N ALA A 37 -3.57 14.13 -8.22
CA ALA A 37 -3.99 15.52 -8.37
C ALA A 37 -5.16 15.65 -9.35
N TRP A 38 -5.24 14.79 -10.36
CA TRP A 38 -6.25 14.87 -11.40
C TRP A 38 -7.60 14.26 -11.04
N ALA A 39 -7.62 13.19 -10.24
CA ALA A 39 -8.84 12.53 -9.82
C ALA A 39 -9.22 12.95 -8.40
N ARG A 40 -10.47 13.38 -8.16
CA ARG A 40 -10.97 13.61 -6.79
C ARG A 40 -10.92 12.31 -6.00
N PHE A 41 -11.40 11.23 -6.60
CA PHE A 41 -11.40 9.89 -6.02
C PHE A 41 -10.45 8.96 -6.81
N PRO A 42 -9.23 8.70 -6.32
CA PRO A 42 -8.32 7.76 -6.98
C PRO A 42 -8.81 6.32 -6.79
N VAL A 43 -8.44 5.40 -7.69
CA VAL A 43 -8.66 3.98 -7.44
C VAL A 43 -7.72 3.55 -6.30
N GLY A 44 -8.30 3.20 -5.15
CA GLY A 44 -7.54 2.90 -3.94
C GLY A 44 -8.47 2.35 -2.86
N GLN A 45 -8.58 1.03 -2.78
CA GLN A 45 -9.54 0.36 -1.90
C GLN A 45 -9.44 0.80 -0.44
N ASP A 46 -8.25 0.80 0.16
CA ASP A 46 -8.05 0.98 1.60
C ASP A 46 -7.72 2.43 1.99
N LEU A 47 -7.50 3.32 1.01
CA LEU A 47 -7.15 4.71 1.28
C LEU A 47 -8.21 5.41 2.15
N PRO A 48 -9.53 5.30 1.88
CA PRO A 48 -10.56 5.87 2.74
C PRO A 48 -10.54 5.32 4.18
N ALA A 49 -10.20 4.05 4.37
CA ALA A 49 -10.11 3.44 5.71
C ALA A 49 -8.97 4.01 6.54
N HIS A 50 -7.84 4.32 5.89
CA HIS A 50 -6.75 5.04 6.54
C HIS A 50 -7.14 6.47 6.92
N VAL A 51 -7.95 7.14 6.10
CA VAL A 51 -8.49 8.48 6.40
C VAL A 51 -9.48 8.44 7.57
N GLU A 52 -10.38 7.45 7.62
CA GLU A 52 -11.25 7.18 8.76
C GLU A 52 -10.44 7.02 10.05
N THR A 53 -9.43 6.13 10.03
CA THR A 53 -8.61 5.87 11.22
C THR A 53 -7.88 7.14 11.66
N ALA A 54 -7.40 7.95 10.72
CA ALA A 54 -6.77 9.24 11.03
C ALA A 54 -7.74 10.24 11.67
N ALA A 55 -9.00 10.28 11.21
CA ALA A 55 -10.05 11.10 11.80
C ALA A 55 -10.37 10.64 13.23
N GLN A 56 -10.47 9.33 13.45
CA GLN A 56 -10.67 8.74 14.79
C GLN A 56 -9.53 9.09 15.74
N ILE A 57 -8.27 8.95 15.32
CA ILE A 57 -7.11 9.35 16.12
C ILE A 57 -7.23 10.81 16.56
N ARG A 58 -7.56 11.70 15.63
CA ARG A 58 -7.65 13.13 15.93
C ARG A 58 -8.80 13.43 16.88
N ALA A 59 -9.97 12.85 16.67
CA ALA A 59 -11.13 13.02 17.54
C ALA A 59 -10.83 12.53 18.97
N LEU A 60 -10.16 11.37 19.11
CA LEU A 60 -9.71 10.86 20.41
C LEU A 60 -8.66 11.78 21.07
N TRP A 61 -7.72 12.34 20.31
CA TRP A 61 -6.78 13.34 20.83
C TRP A 61 -7.45 14.65 21.27
N SER A 62 -8.54 15.06 20.62
CA SER A 62 -9.32 16.22 21.04
C SER A 62 -10.28 15.95 22.21
N GLY A 63 -10.36 14.70 22.69
CA GLY A 63 -11.24 14.33 23.80
C GLY A 63 -12.70 14.16 23.43
N ASP A 64 -13.00 13.71 22.20
CA ASP A 64 -14.37 13.36 21.79
C ASP A 64 -14.90 12.19 22.64
N ILE A 65 -15.81 12.52 23.58
CA ILE A 65 -16.35 11.58 24.55
C ILE A 65 -17.23 10.53 23.86
N GLU A 66 -18.00 10.91 22.84
CA GLU A 66 -18.91 9.98 22.16
C GLU A 66 -18.12 8.94 21.37
N LEU A 67 -17.08 9.37 20.64
CA LEU A 67 -16.19 8.44 19.96
C LEU A 67 -15.42 7.55 20.95
N ALA A 68 -14.97 8.10 22.08
CA ALA A 68 -14.24 7.36 23.11
C ALA A 68 -15.06 6.26 23.79
N ARG A 69 -16.40 6.27 23.68
CA ARG A 69 -17.27 5.17 24.13
C ARG A 69 -17.11 3.91 23.27
N SER A 70 -16.79 4.08 21.99
CA SER A 70 -16.66 2.95 21.05
C SER A 70 -15.21 2.61 20.73
N TYR A 71 -14.31 3.60 20.79
CA TYR A 71 -12.95 3.45 20.33
C TYR A 71 -11.92 3.82 21.41
N VAL A 72 -10.76 3.20 21.32
CA VAL A 72 -9.60 3.45 22.18
C VAL A 72 -8.34 3.56 21.34
N LEU A 73 -7.41 4.44 21.73
CA LEU A 73 -6.05 4.38 21.21
C LEU A 73 -5.27 3.33 21.99
N HIS A 74 -4.72 2.34 21.29
CA HIS A 74 -3.81 1.40 21.94
C HIS A 74 -2.58 2.14 22.48
N GLY A 75 -1.88 1.56 23.47
CA GLY A 75 -0.61 2.11 23.95
C GLY A 75 0.54 1.84 22.96
N PRO A 76 1.59 2.68 22.93
CA PRO A 76 2.77 2.41 22.12
C PRO A 76 3.52 1.17 22.61
N PRO A 77 4.36 0.54 21.76
CA PRO A 77 4.68 0.94 20.38
C PRO A 77 3.69 0.41 19.34
N TRP A 78 3.39 1.23 18.33
CA TRP A 78 2.36 0.91 17.33
C TRP A 78 2.96 0.46 15.99
N PRO A 79 2.78 -0.81 15.59
CA PRO A 79 3.05 -1.19 14.21
C PRO A 79 2.06 -0.46 13.29
N ASN A 80 2.47 -0.18 12.05
CA ASN A 80 1.58 0.38 11.03
C ASN A 80 0.88 1.70 11.41
N ALA A 81 1.44 2.53 12.29
CA ALA A 81 0.76 3.75 12.73
C ALA A 81 1.27 5.03 12.08
N LEU A 82 2.55 5.08 11.68
CA LEU A 82 3.20 6.32 11.25
C LEU A 82 2.45 7.01 10.08
N PRO A 83 2.07 6.33 9.00
CA PRO A 83 1.37 6.98 7.88
C PRO A 83 0.00 7.54 8.27
N THR A 84 -0.75 6.83 9.12
CA THR A 84 -2.06 7.30 9.61
C THR A 84 -1.91 8.50 10.54
N PHE A 85 -0.87 8.52 11.39
CA PHE A 85 -0.56 9.71 12.19
C PHE A 85 -0.19 10.91 11.30
N LEU A 86 0.57 10.71 10.23
CA LEU A 86 0.86 11.78 9.27
C LEU A 86 -0.42 12.31 8.62
N VAL A 87 -1.37 11.43 8.25
CA VAL A 87 -2.68 11.87 7.75
C VAL A 87 -3.41 12.67 8.83
N ALA A 88 -3.48 12.17 10.08
CA ALA A 88 -4.17 12.82 11.19
C ALA A 88 -3.62 14.23 11.48
N LEU A 89 -2.30 14.41 11.39
CA LEU A 89 -1.62 15.70 11.53
C LEU A 89 -1.93 16.68 10.40
N LEU A 90 -2.31 16.20 9.21
CA LEU A 90 -2.65 17.03 8.04
C LEU A 90 -4.14 17.38 7.96
N LEU A 91 -5.02 16.61 8.62
CA LEU A 91 -6.46 16.90 8.69
C LEU A 91 -6.84 18.33 9.14
N PRO A 92 -6.05 19.08 9.94
CA PRO A 92 -6.39 20.46 10.28
C PRO A 92 -6.17 21.45 9.12
N ILE A 93 -5.39 21.05 8.12
CA ILE A 93 -4.84 21.95 7.09
C ILE A 93 -5.57 21.70 5.76
N VAL A 94 -5.91 20.45 5.47
CA VAL A 94 -6.49 20.03 4.19
C VAL A 94 -7.60 19.01 4.40
N ASP A 95 -8.43 18.83 3.37
CA ASP A 95 -9.45 17.76 3.29
C ASP A 95 -8.83 16.37 3.53
N GLY A 96 -9.60 15.46 4.14
CA GLY A 96 -9.10 14.15 4.56
C GLY A 96 -8.56 13.29 3.42
N LEU A 97 -9.19 13.30 2.25
CA LEU A 97 -8.67 12.59 1.08
C LEU A 97 -7.39 13.26 0.57
N VAL A 98 -7.33 14.59 0.57
CA VAL A 98 -6.11 15.32 0.17
C VAL A 98 -4.95 14.96 1.11
N ALA A 99 -5.17 14.91 2.43
CA ALA A 99 -4.17 14.46 3.41
C ALA A 99 -3.67 13.05 3.09
N GLY A 100 -4.57 12.09 2.84
CA GLY A 100 -4.21 10.73 2.45
C GLY A 100 -3.34 10.69 1.19
N LYS A 101 -3.74 11.42 0.14
CA LYS A 101 -3.01 11.51 -1.13
C LYS A 101 -1.61 12.12 -0.97
N VAL A 102 -1.47 13.16 -0.15
CA VAL A 102 -0.17 13.78 0.13
C VAL A 102 0.77 12.77 0.76
N VAL A 103 0.31 12.00 1.75
CA VAL A 103 1.13 10.96 2.39
C VAL A 103 1.46 9.82 1.41
N THR A 104 0.51 9.41 0.55
CA THR A 104 0.79 8.44 -0.53
C THR A 104 1.84 8.97 -1.51
N ALA A 105 1.75 10.24 -1.91
CA ALA A 105 2.70 10.88 -2.83
C ALA A 105 4.12 10.91 -2.25
N VAL A 106 4.28 11.14 -0.94
CA VAL A 106 5.59 11.02 -0.26
C VAL A 106 6.16 9.61 -0.42
N GLY A 107 5.34 8.56 -0.30
CA GLY A 107 5.76 7.19 -0.55
C GLY A 107 6.21 6.94 -2.00
N ILE A 108 5.44 7.44 -2.97
CA ILE A 108 5.73 7.33 -4.41
C ILE A 108 7.04 8.04 -4.79
N VAL A 109 7.22 9.29 -4.33
CA VAL A 109 8.42 10.08 -4.63
C VAL A 109 9.63 9.53 -3.90
N GLY A 110 9.46 9.16 -2.63
CA GLY A 110 10.53 8.65 -1.79
C GLY A 110 11.13 7.36 -2.34
N TRP A 111 10.31 6.47 -2.92
CA TRP A 111 10.75 5.15 -3.33
C TRP A 111 11.93 5.15 -4.32
N PRO A 112 11.84 5.73 -5.53
CA PRO A 112 12.96 5.75 -6.48
C PRO A 112 14.14 6.60 -5.98
N LEU A 113 13.89 7.66 -5.19
CA LEU A 113 14.96 8.49 -4.62
C LEU A 113 15.82 7.73 -3.60
N THR A 114 15.20 6.92 -2.74
CA THR A 114 15.95 6.14 -1.75
C THR A 114 16.64 4.94 -2.39
N LEU A 115 16.10 4.37 -3.48
CA LEU A 115 16.81 3.40 -4.32
C LEU A 115 18.04 4.02 -5.00
N ALA A 116 17.93 5.25 -5.52
CA ALA A 116 19.07 5.98 -6.09
C ALA A 116 20.15 6.26 -5.04
N LEU A 117 19.74 6.60 -3.81
CA LEU A 117 20.65 6.75 -2.68
C LEU A 117 21.33 5.41 -2.34
N LEU A 118 20.58 4.30 -2.33
CA LEU A 118 21.14 2.97 -2.13
C LEU A 118 22.18 2.61 -3.19
N CYS A 119 21.91 2.89 -4.48
CA CYS A 119 22.89 2.74 -5.55
C CYS A 119 24.18 3.50 -5.25
N ARG A 120 24.08 4.81 -4.92
CA ARG A 120 25.26 5.63 -4.59
C ARG A 120 26.04 5.03 -3.43
N ARG A 121 25.36 4.55 -2.39
CA ARG A 121 25.98 3.94 -1.22
C ARG A 121 26.67 2.63 -1.58
N LEU A 122 26.16 1.86 -2.52
CA LEU A 122 26.79 0.64 -3.01
C LEU A 122 27.91 0.90 -4.05
N GLY A 123 28.21 2.15 -4.38
CA GLY A 123 29.18 2.49 -5.43
C GLY A 123 28.66 2.17 -6.83
N ARG A 124 27.33 2.25 -7.02
CA ARG A 124 26.63 2.00 -8.29
C ARG A 124 26.07 3.31 -8.83
N SER A 125 25.82 3.32 -10.14
CA SER A 125 25.19 4.44 -10.83
C SER A 125 23.76 4.67 -10.30
N PRO A 126 23.42 5.87 -9.78
CA PRO A 126 22.06 6.18 -9.34
C PRO A 126 21.02 6.12 -10.46
N TRP A 127 21.46 6.25 -11.72
CA TRP A 127 20.61 6.17 -12.90
C TRP A 127 19.87 4.83 -13.03
N ALA A 128 20.38 3.74 -12.43
CA ALA A 128 19.68 2.45 -12.41
C ALA A 128 18.31 2.51 -11.71
N ALA A 129 18.12 3.42 -10.75
CA ALA A 129 16.84 3.58 -10.07
C ALA A 129 15.71 4.09 -10.97
N LEU A 130 16.03 4.69 -12.13
CA LEU A 130 15.02 5.06 -13.13
C LEU A 130 14.25 3.86 -13.67
N LEU A 131 14.91 2.71 -13.79
CA LEU A 131 14.29 1.46 -14.27
C LEU A 131 13.31 0.87 -13.25
N ALA A 132 13.33 1.33 -12.00
CA ALA A 132 12.40 0.92 -10.96
C ALA A 132 11.15 1.82 -10.88
N LEU A 133 11.05 2.90 -11.65
CA LEU A 133 9.90 3.83 -11.58
C LEU A 133 8.52 3.15 -11.75
N PRO A 134 8.32 2.17 -12.66
CA PRO A 134 7.03 1.49 -12.78
C PRO A 134 6.55 0.80 -11.49
N THR A 135 7.48 0.39 -10.63
CA THR A 135 7.18 -0.25 -9.34
C THR A 135 6.50 0.70 -8.34
N CYS A 136 6.44 2.01 -8.62
CA CYS A 136 5.66 2.94 -7.81
C CYS A 136 4.16 2.62 -7.87
N PHE A 137 3.68 2.08 -8.99
CA PHE A 137 2.26 1.80 -9.23
C PHE A 137 1.87 0.36 -8.88
N ASP A 138 2.58 -0.39 -8.06
CA ASP A 138 2.25 -1.81 -7.83
C ASP A 138 0.85 -2.11 -7.21
N LEU A 139 0.58 -3.40 -6.98
CA LEU A 139 -0.61 -3.90 -6.27
C LEU A 139 -0.90 -3.13 -4.97
N SER A 140 0.12 -2.80 -4.19
CA SER A 140 -0.04 -2.12 -2.90
C SER A 140 -0.56 -0.70 -3.07
N LEU A 141 -0.14 0.00 -4.13
CA LEU A 141 -0.73 1.30 -4.45
C LEU A 141 -2.19 1.15 -4.88
N SER A 142 -2.46 0.16 -5.73
CA SER A 142 -3.80 -0.08 -6.30
C SER A 142 -4.82 -0.40 -5.21
N TYR A 143 -4.45 -1.24 -4.24
CA TYR A 143 -5.28 -1.52 -3.07
C TYR A 143 -5.30 -0.38 -2.04
N GLY A 144 -4.46 0.65 -2.18
CA GLY A 144 -4.37 1.73 -1.21
C GLY A 144 -3.72 1.33 0.12
N PHE A 145 -2.80 0.36 0.13
CA PHE A 145 -2.03 -0.05 1.31
C PHE A 145 -1.04 1.03 1.74
N LEU A 146 -1.55 2.13 2.31
CA LEU A 146 -0.81 3.34 2.63
C LEU A 146 0.45 3.04 3.45
N HIS A 147 0.30 2.16 4.43
CA HIS A 147 1.37 1.63 5.28
C HIS A 147 2.54 1.06 4.49
N PHE A 148 2.24 0.22 3.50
CA PHE A 148 3.26 -0.44 2.70
C PHE A 148 3.89 0.53 1.71
N VAL A 149 3.08 1.37 1.06
CA VAL A 149 3.54 2.38 0.10
C VAL A 149 4.55 3.35 0.74
N VAL A 150 4.27 3.83 1.96
CA VAL A 150 5.20 4.69 2.71
C VAL A 150 6.35 3.90 3.34
N GLY A 151 6.15 2.63 3.66
CA GLY A 151 7.21 1.77 4.21
C GLY A 151 8.31 1.43 3.19
N LYS A 152 8.00 1.32 1.89
CA LYS A 152 8.97 1.04 0.81
C LYS A 152 10.21 1.95 0.85
N PRO A 153 10.10 3.30 0.83
CA PRO A 153 11.27 4.15 0.93
C PRO A 153 12.06 4.00 2.23
N LEU A 154 11.40 3.75 3.36
CA LEU A 154 12.07 3.50 4.64
C LEU A 154 12.81 2.17 4.66
N PHE A 155 12.30 1.14 3.97
CA PHE A 155 13.01 -0.12 3.77
C PHE A 155 14.33 0.11 3.02
N ALA A 156 14.31 0.87 1.90
CA ALA A 156 15.53 1.22 1.19
C ALA A 156 16.48 2.10 2.03
N LEU A 157 15.95 3.02 2.85
CA LEU A 157 16.77 3.83 3.77
C LEU A 157 17.41 3.00 4.88
N ALA A 158 16.75 1.96 5.39
CA ALA A 158 17.34 1.02 6.34
C ALA A 158 18.53 0.28 5.72
N LEU A 159 18.42 -0.13 4.45
CA LEU A 159 19.54 -0.72 3.70
C LEU A 159 20.69 0.29 3.50
N VAL A 160 20.37 1.56 3.17
CA VAL A 160 21.36 2.65 3.09
C VAL A 160 22.10 2.83 4.41
N ALA A 161 21.38 2.89 5.52
CA ALA A 161 21.95 3.03 6.85
C ALA A 161 22.80 1.82 7.23
N ALA A 162 22.41 0.61 6.84
CA ALA A 162 23.19 -0.61 7.04
C ALA A 162 24.54 -0.56 6.31
N VAL A 163 24.56 -0.09 5.05
CA VAL A 163 25.82 0.14 4.30
C VAL A 163 26.71 1.14 5.02
N ASP A 164 26.14 2.25 5.50
CA ASP A 164 26.90 3.30 6.19
C ASP A 164 27.51 2.80 7.51
N VAL A 165 26.75 2.06 8.31
CA VAL A 165 27.24 1.42 9.56
C VAL A 165 28.35 0.40 9.26
N ALA A 166 28.16 -0.46 8.26
CA ALA A 166 29.13 -1.48 7.90
C ALA A 166 30.48 -0.89 7.46
N ARG A 167 30.45 0.24 6.73
CA ARG A 167 31.65 0.94 6.26
C ARG A 167 32.34 1.75 7.34
N ARG A 168 31.57 2.40 8.21
CA ARG A 168 32.08 3.28 9.27
C ARG A 168 31.30 3.03 10.56
N PRO A 169 31.71 2.05 11.37
CA PRO A 169 30.94 1.68 12.55
C PRO A 169 31.12 2.68 13.70
N ASP A 170 30.17 3.60 13.83
CA ASP A 170 30.06 4.54 14.94
C ASP A 170 28.62 4.67 15.46
N ARG A 171 28.49 5.31 16.63
CA ARG A 171 27.20 5.45 17.35
C ARG A 171 26.16 6.23 16.56
N ARG A 172 26.58 7.26 15.80
CA ARG A 172 25.65 8.11 15.02
C ARG A 172 25.02 7.31 13.89
N ARG A 173 25.84 6.53 13.17
CA ARG A 173 25.36 5.64 12.11
C ARG A 173 24.52 4.50 12.67
N GLY A 174 24.94 3.91 13.80
CA GLY A 174 24.14 2.91 14.51
C GLY A 174 22.76 3.44 14.91
N ALA A 175 22.70 4.65 15.46
CA ALA A 175 21.43 5.31 15.80
C ALA A 175 20.57 5.60 14.55
N THR A 176 21.19 5.98 13.43
CA THR A 176 20.49 6.18 12.15
C THR A 176 19.84 4.89 11.67
N LEU A 177 20.56 3.77 11.76
CA LEU A 177 20.02 2.45 11.41
C LEU A 177 18.89 2.03 12.36
N ALA A 178 19.07 2.18 13.67
CA ALA A 178 18.04 1.88 14.66
C ALA A 178 16.76 2.69 14.40
N LEU A 179 16.89 4.00 14.17
CA LEU A 179 15.76 4.86 13.84
C LEU A 179 15.08 4.45 12.52
N ALA A 180 15.84 4.09 11.49
CA ALA A 180 15.28 3.63 10.22
C ALA A 180 14.48 2.33 10.39
N LEU A 181 14.96 1.37 11.20
CA LEU A 181 14.25 0.14 11.52
C LEU A 181 13.00 0.39 12.37
N THR A 182 13.09 1.27 13.37
CA THR A 182 11.93 1.68 14.17
C THR A 182 10.87 2.37 13.31
N ALA A 183 11.27 3.30 12.44
CA ALA A 183 10.36 3.93 11.50
C ALA A 183 9.74 2.90 10.55
N LEU A 184 10.52 1.92 10.09
CA LEU A 184 10.01 0.83 9.27
C LEU A 184 8.95 0.00 10.01
N PHE A 185 9.18 -0.34 11.29
CA PHE A 185 8.19 -0.99 12.15
C PHE A 185 6.90 -0.16 12.27
N CYS A 186 7.04 1.14 12.52
CA CYS A 186 5.91 2.05 12.62
C CYS A 186 5.19 2.28 11.29
N THR A 187 5.83 2.03 10.13
CA THR A 187 5.13 2.10 8.84
C THR A 187 4.45 0.82 8.44
N HIS A 188 5.15 -0.31 8.51
CA HIS A 188 4.59 -1.59 8.12
C HIS A 188 5.36 -2.77 8.78
N LEU A 189 4.70 -3.51 9.66
CA LEU A 189 5.28 -4.62 10.43
C LEU A 189 5.97 -5.66 9.53
N MET A 190 5.33 -6.06 8.43
CA MET A 190 5.89 -7.06 7.52
C MET A 190 7.15 -6.58 6.80
N LEU A 191 7.19 -5.32 6.32
CA LEU A 191 8.42 -4.74 5.77
C LEU A 191 9.51 -4.66 6.83
N PHE A 192 9.14 -4.40 8.09
CA PHE A 192 10.10 -4.44 9.19
C PHE A 192 10.67 -5.84 9.42
N VAL A 193 9.84 -6.89 9.47
CA VAL A 193 10.33 -8.27 9.68
C VAL A 193 11.26 -8.71 8.55
N VAL A 194 10.78 -8.62 7.30
CA VAL A 194 11.58 -9.01 6.13
C VAL A 194 12.80 -8.09 6.00
N GLY A 195 12.60 -6.78 6.10
CA GLY A 195 13.65 -5.79 5.94
C GLY A 195 14.74 -5.87 7.00
N SER A 196 14.40 -6.12 8.27
CA SER A 196 15.38 -6.31 9.34
C SER A 196 16.24 -7.56 9.10
N GLY A 197 15.62 -8.67 8.67
CA GLY A 197 16.36 -9.88 8.30
C GLY A 197 17.36 -9.64 7.17
N LEU A 198 16.95 -8.88 6.14
CA LEU A 198 17.82 -8.51 5.02
C LEU A 198 18.91 -7.51 5.40
N VAL A 199 18.63 -6.57 6.31
CA VAL A 199 19.64 -5.69 6.92
C VAL A 199 20.69 -6.52 7.66
N VAL A 200 20.29 -7.51 8.46
CA VAL A 200 21.21 -8.42 9.15
C VAL A 200 22.08 -9.19 8.14
N ALA A 201 21.46 -9.77 7.09
CA ALA A 201 22.19 -10.48 6.04
C ALA A 201 23.21 -9.57 5.32
N MET A 202 22.81 -8.34 5.00
CA MET A 202 23.68 -7.33 4.40
C MET A 202 24.85 -6.95 5.32
N LEU A 203 24.58 -6.73 6.61
CA LEU A 203 25.61 -6.41 7.61
C LEU A 203 26.57 -7.57 7.82
N ALA A 204 26.12 -8.83 7.75
CA ALA A 204 26.98 -10.00 7.85
C ALA A 204 28.02 -10.07 6.72
N ILE A 205 27.65 -9.61 5.51
CA ILE A 205 28.53 -9.56 4.34
C ILE A 205 29.48 -8.36 4.38
N LEU A 206 28.95 -7.19 4.74
CA LEU A 206 29.68 -5.92 4.61
C LEU A 206 30.53 -5.55 5.83
N SER A 207 30.11 -5.92 7.05
CA SER A 207 30.78 -5.48 8.28
C SER A 207 32.15 -6.13 8.45
N ARG A 208 33.14 -5.34 8.85
CA ARG A 208 34.51 -5.80 9.13
C ARG A 208 34.90 -5.54 10.59
N GLY A 209 35.65 -6.48 11.16
CA GLY A 209 36.17 -6.41 12.53
C GLY A 209 35.08 -6.58 13.61
N ALA A 210 35.52 -6.85 14.85
CA ALA A 210 34.62 -7.08 15.98
C ALA A 210 33.78 -5.84 16.31
N ARG A 211 34.41 -4.66 16.34
CA ARG A 211 33.72 -3.38 16.60
C ARG A 211 32.56 -3.13 15.63
N GLY A 212 32.76 -3.39 14.33
CA GLY A 212 31.73 -3.21 13.32
C GLY A 212 30.53 -4.11 13.54
N ARG A 213 30.78 -5.38 13.87
CA ARG A 213 29.73 -6.35 14.20
C ARG A 213 28.96 -5.98 15.47
N VAL A 214 29.65 -5.52 16.51
CA VAL A 214 29.01 -5.09 17.76
C VAL A 214 28.11 -3.87 17.55
N VAL A 215 28.61 -2.82 16.89
CA VAL A 215 27.79 -1.62 16.61
C VAL A 215 26.57 -1.97 15.77
N SER A 216 26.74 -2.83 14.77
CA SER A 216 25.66 -3.34 13.92
C SER A 216 24.62 -4.13 14.71
N ALA A 217 25.06 -5.05 15.57
CA ALA A 217 24.16 -5.84 16.41
C ALA A 217 23.36 -4.95 17.38
N VAL A 218 24.03 -4.01 18.06
CA VAL A 218 23.36 -3.05 18.96
C VAL A 218 22.34 -2.21 18.20
N ALA A 219 22.67 -1.74 16.99
CA ALA A 219 21.75 -0.95 16.18
C ALA A 219 20.50 -1.75 15.75
N VAL A 220 20.68 -3.01 15.34
CA VAL A 220 19.55 -3.91 14.98
C VAL A 220 18.69 -4.21 16.20
N VAL A 221 19.30 -4.57 17.33
CA VAL A 221 18.56 -4.85 18.58
C VAL A 221 17.79 -3.62 19.05
N ALA A 222 18.42 -2.44 19.05
CA ALA A 222 17.76 -1.19 19.40
C ALA A 222 16.60 -0.86 18.45
N GLY A 223 16.79 -1.05 17.13
CA GLY A 223 15.74 -0.84 16.14
C GLY A 223 14.58 -1.84 16.25
N ALA A 224 14.84 -3.05 16.75
CA ALA A 224 13.83 -4.09 16.97
C ALA A 224 13.15 -4.04 18.34
N ALA A 225 13.67 -3.25 19.28
CA ALA A 225 13.10 -3.11 20.62
C ALA A 225 11.61 -2.71 20.61
N PRO A 226 11.12 -1.82 19.72
CA PRO A 226 9.68 -1.53 19.62
C PRO A 226 8.85 -2.75 19.22
N ALA A 227 9.34 -3.61 18.32
CA ALA A 227 8.61 -4.82 17.93
C ALA A 227 8.53 -5.83 19.09
N VAL A 228 9.61 -5.97 19.86
CA VAL A 228 9.63 -6.81 21.07
C VAL A 228 8.67 -6.24 22.12
N GLY A 229 8.71 -4.92 22.36
CA GLY A 229 7.80 -4.25 23.28
C GLY A 229 6.34 -4.42 22.87
N TRP A 230 6.02 -4.23 21.58
CA TRP A 230 4.69 -4.51 21.04
C TRP A 230 4.29 -5.96 21.28
N TRP A 231 5.14 -6.93 20.95
CA TRP A 231 4.83 -8.34 21.15
C TRP A 231 4.59 -8.72 22.61
N LEU A 232 5.35 -8.14 23.55
CA LEU A 232 5.19 -8.39 25.00
C LEU A 232 3.93 -7.72 25.57
N LEU A 233 3.53 -6.56 25.05
CA LEU A 233 2.42 -5.75 25.58
C LEU A 233 1.09 -6.04 24.88
N ALA A 234 1.14 -6.31 23.58
CA ALA A 234 0.01 -6.78 22.81
C ALA A 234 -0.25 -8.21 23.26
N ARG A 235 -1.08 -8.39 24.29
CA ARG A 235 -1.73 -9.67 24.57
C ARG A 235 -2.49 -9.99 23.29
N PRO A 236 -2.02 -10.92 22.44
CA PRO A 236 -2.79 -11.25 21.26
C PRO A 236 -4.04 -11.88 21.84
N ALA A 237 -5.16 -11.16 21.83
CA ALA A 237 -6.44 -11.81 21.94
C ALA A 237 -6.35 -12.88 20.85
N ALA A 238 -6.37 -14.15 21.26
CA ALA A 238 -6.39 -15.27 20.35
C ALA A 238 -7.75 -15.24 19.66
N THR A 239 -7.99 -14.22 18.83
CA THR A 239 -9.06 -14.24 17.86
C THR A 239 -8.77 -15.47 17.01
N PRO A 240 -9.71 -16.42 16.90
CA PRO A 240 -9.58 -17.56 16.02
C PRO A 240 -9.18 -17.06 14.63
N GLY A 241 -7.89 -17.20 14.33
CA GLY A 241 -7.31 -16.73 13.10
C GLY A 241 -7.36 -17.87 12.10
N GLY A 242 -7.85 -17.59 10.89
CA GLY A 242 -7.72 -18.54 9.78
C GLY A 242 -6.26 -18.97 9.58
N ALA A 243 -6.05 -20.13 8.97
CA ALA A 243 -4.72 -20.70 8.79
C ALA A 243 -3.79 -19.78 7.98
N THR A 244 -2.49 -19.83 8.29
CA THR A 244 -1.46 -19.29 7.39
C THR A 244 -1.43 -20.13 6.13
N MET A 245 -1.58 -19.49 4.96
CA MET A 245 -1.62 -20.14 3.67
C MET A 245 -0.45 -19.71 2.80
N PHE A 246 0.06 -20.66 2.02
CA PHE A 246 1.12 -20.47 1.05
C PHE A 246 0.56 -20.83 -0.33
N ALA A 247 0.93 -20.07 -1.36
CA ALA A 247 0.60 -20.42 -2.73
C ALA A 247 1.62 -21.45 -3.26
N PRO A 248 1.19 -22.43 -4.07
CA PRO A 248 2.13 -23.26 -4.81
C PRO A 248 2.91 -22.39 -5.81
N LEU A 249 4.17 -22.75 -6.08
CA LEU A 249 5.07 -21.95 -6.92
C LEU A 249 4.47 -21.57 -8.30
N PRO A 250 3.78 -22.46 -9.05
CA PRO A 250 3.14 -22.07 -10.31
C PRO A 250 2.09 -20.96 -10.15
N ALA A 251 1.31 -20.97 -9.06
CA ALA A 251 0.34 -19.93 -8.78
C ALA A 251 1.03 -18.61 -8.38
N ALA A 252 2.08 -18.68 -7.56
CA ALA A 252 2.89 -17.51 -7.20
C ALA A 252 3.54 -16.86 -8.42
N LEU A 253 4.08 -17.68 -9.35
CA LEU A 253 4.62 -17.21 -10.63
C LEU A 253 3.55 -16.59 -11.53
N GLY A 254 2.37 -17.22 -11.63
CA GLY A 254 1.23 -16.69 -12.38
C GLY A 254 0.72 -15.36 -11.82
N ALA A 255 0.82 -15.16 -10.50
CA ALA A 255 0.40 -13.93 -9.84
C ALA A 255 1.43 -12.78 -9.94
N LEU A 256 2.65 -13.02 -10.45
CA LEU A 256 3.66 -11.95 -10.55
C LEU A 256 3.15 -10.76 -11.37
N TRP A 257 2.43 -11.04 -12.47
CA TRP A 257 1.91 -9.98 -13.32
C TRP A 257 0.77 -9.19 -12.66
N SER A 258 -0.19 -9.88 -12.02
CA SER A 258 -1.25 -9.25 -11.22
C SER A 258 -0.71 -8.41 -10.08
N ASN A 259 0.45 -8.76 -9.53
CA ASN A 259 1.07 -8.02 -8.42
C ASN A 259 1.84 -6.77 -8.89
N LEU A 260 2.27 -6.72 -10.16
CA LEU A 260 3.11 -5.65 -10.70
C LEU A 260 2.33 -4.65 -11.53
N GLY A 261 1.63 -5.14 -12.55
CA GLY A 261 1.13 -4.30 -13.63
C GLY A 261 -0.34 -4.48 -13.91
N ASP A 262 -0.89 -5.67 -13.73
CA ASP A 262 -2.25 -6.00 -14.17
C ASP A 262 -3.35 -5.49 -13.23
N ARG A 263 -3.60 -4.19 -13.36
CA ARG A 263 -4.52 -3.43 -12.51
C ARG A 263 -5.88 -3.26 -13.18
N HIS A 264 -5.90 -3.26 -14.50
CA HIS A 264 -7.03 -2.90 -15.33
C HIS A 264 -7.28 -3.88 -16.49
N ASP A 265 -6.54 -4.98 -16.57
CA ASP A 265 -6.66 -5.98 -17.65
C ASP A 265 -6.45 -5.40 -19.05
N ASP A 266 -5.52 -4.44 -19.17
CA ASP A 266 -5.26 -3.68 -20.39
C ASP A 266 -3.79 -3.83 -20.83
N VAL A 267 -3.54 -3.75 -22.13
CA VAL A 267 -2.17 -3.71 -22.69
C VAL A 267 -1.37 -2.53 -22.14
N MET A 268 -2.02 -1.41 -21.83
CA MET A 268 -1.39 -0.21 -21.30
C MET A 268 -0.76 -0.41 -19.92
N ASP A 269 -1.22 -1.40 -19.15
CA ASP A 269 -0.59 -1.81 -17.89
C ASP A 269 0.79 -2.45 -18.12
N VAL A 270 0.99 -3.08 -19.29
CA VAL A 270 2.19 -3.86 -19.66
C VAL A 270 3.30 -2.97 -20.22
N VAL A 271 2.94 -1.93 -20.97
CA VAL A 271 3.88 -1.08 -21.72
C VAL A 271 5.01 -0.49 -20.86
N PRO A 272 4.75 0.14 -19.69
CA PRO A 272 5.81 0.74 -18.87
C PRO A 272 6.86 -0.29 -18.43
N TRP A 273 6.42 -1.51 -18.09
CA TRP A 273 7.29 -2.58 -17.65
C TRP A 273 8.13 -3.14 -18.78
N LEU A 274 7.54 -3.36 -19.96
CA LEU A 274 8.29 -3.83 -21.14
C LEU A 274 9.34 -2.81 -21.58
N VAL A 275 8.99 -1.52 -21.60
CA VAL A 275 9.93 -0.45 -21.95
C VAL A 275 11.10 -0.41 -20.96
N CYS A 276 10.85 -0.47 -19.65
CA CYS A 276 11.92 -0.51 -18.65
C CYS A 276 12.74 -1.80 -18.69
N LEU A 277 12.12 -2.96 -18.98
CA LEU A 277 12.83 -4.23 -19.14
C LEU A 277 13.75 -4.22 -20.36
N LEU A 278 13.25 -3.77 -21.52
CA LEU A 278 14.06 -3.64 -22.72
C LEU A 278 15.20 -2.65 -22.51
N ALA A 279 14.91 -1.51 -21.87
CA ALA A 279 15.93 -0.53 -21.51
C ALA A 279 16.97 -1.09 -20.55
N ALA A 280 16.59 -1.95 -19.61
CA ALA A 280 17.53 -2.65 -18.74
C ALA A 280 18.48 -3.55 -19.53
N VAL A 281 17.97 -4.32 -20.48
CA VAL A 281 18.77 -5.18 -21.37
C VAL A 281 19.73 -4.35 -22.21
N VAL A 282 19.22 -3.30 -22.88
CA VAL A 282 20.03 -2.41 -23.72
C VAL A 282 21.09 -1.69 -22.88
N ALA A 283 20.71 -1.11 -21.74
CA ALA A 283 21.63 -0.46 -20.81
C ALA A 283 22.72 -1.41 -20.34
N ALA A 284 22.40 -2.68 -20.07
CA ALA A 284 23.40 -3.68 -19.69
C ALA A 284 24.42 -3.97 -20.80
N VAL A 285 23.97 -3.99 -22.06
CA VAL A 285 24.85 -4.21 -23.23
C VAL A 285 25.74 -3.00 -23.52
N VAL A 286 25.19 -1.79 -23.46
CA VAL A 286 25.91 -0.56 -23.82
C VAL A 286 26.66 0.09 -22.66
N SER A 287 26.60 -0.50 -21.46
CA SER A 287 27.29 0.03 -20.28
C SER A 287 28.78 -0.24 -20.29
N ASP A 288 29.53 0.75 -19.85
CA ASP A 288 30.97 0.63 -19.64
C ASP A 288 31.28 -0.37 -18.51
N ARG A 289 31.79 -1.56 -18.89
CA ARG A 289 32.10 -2.65 -17.95
C ARG A 289 33.18 -2.30 -16.92
N ALA A 290 33.95 -1.23 -17.15
CA ALA A 290 34.96 -0.73 -16.23
C ALA A 290 34.36 -0.21 -14.91
N CYS A 291 33.06 0.16 -14.89
CA CYS A 291 32.37 0.68 -13.71
C CYS A 291 31.74 -0.42 -12.82
N ALA A 292 32.40 -1.58 -12.68
CA ALA A 292 31.90 -2.65 -11.84
C ALA A 292 31.98 -2.26 -10.35
N ALA A 293 30.84 -2.25 -9.67
CA ALA A 293 30.80 -2.06 -8.22
C ALA A 293 31.61 -3.16 -7.49
N PRO A 294 32.11 -2.89 -6.27
CA PRO A 294 32.97 -3.84 -5.59
C PRO A 294 32.23 -5.15 -5.29
N ARG A 295 32.96 -6.27 -5.34
CA ARG A 295 32.39 -7.63 -5.27
C ARG A 295 31.48 -7.86 -4.06
N ARG A 296 31.81 -7.28 -2.90
CA ARG A 296 31.04 -7.48 -1.65
C ARG A 296 29.72 -6.72 -1.67
N GLU A 297 29.72 -5.47 -2.13
CA GLU A 297 28.52 -4.66 -2.31
C GLU A 297 27.55 -5.30 -3.29
N ASN A 298 28.07 -5.88 -4.37
CA ASN A 298 27.25 -6.65 -5.31
C ASN A 298 26.68 -7.91 -4.67
N ALA A 299 27.49 -8.69 -3.96
CA ALA A 299 27.01 -9.88 -3.25
C ALA A 299 25.92 -9.52 -2.22
N ALA A 300 26.10 -8.43 -1.49
CA ALA A 300 25.12 -7.93 -0.53
C ALA A 300 23.79 -7.57 -1.22
N LEU A 301 23.82 -6.81 -2.31
CA LEU A 301 22.62 -6.45 -3.06
C LEU A 301 21.92 -7.68 -3.67
N VAL A 302 22.70 -8.63 -4.20
CA VAL A 302 22.16 -9.89 -4.73
C VAL A 302 21.47 -10.70 -3.63
N VAL A 303 22.06 -10.81 -2.43
CA VAL A 303 21.43 -11.49 -1.29
C VAL A 303 20.14 -10.79 -0.87
N VAL A 304 20.13 -9.45 -0.83
CA VAL A 304 18.90 -8.69 -0.54
C VAL A 304 17.84 -8.95 -1.60
N PHE A 305 18.20 -8.88 -2.88
CA PHE A 305 17.30 -9.19 -4.00
C PHE A 305 16.72 -10.61 -3.91
N ILE A 306 17.58 -11.63 -3.75
CA ILE A 306 17.16 -13.03 -3.63
C ILE A 306 16.26 -13.21 -2.41
N GLY A 307 16.55 -12.57 -1.28
CA GLY A 307 15.72 -12.66 -0.09
C GLY A 307 14.32 -12.05 -0.28
N VAL A 308 14.22 -10.89 -0.93
CA VAL A 308 12.92 -10.27 -1.25
C VAL A 308 12.16 -11.09 -2.30
N ALA A 309 12.83 -11.53 -3.37
CA ALA A 309 12.22 -12.36 -4.40
C ALA A 309 11.77 -13.72 -3.85
N GLY A 310 12.59 -14.33 -3.00
CA GLY A 310 12.26 -15.56 -2.29
C GLY A 310 11.05 -15.40 -1.39
N PHE A 311 10.95 -14.29 -0.63
CA PHE A 311 9.75 -14.01 0.15
C PHE A 311 8.52 -13.78 -0.74
N ALA A 312 8.66 -13.09 -1.87
CA ALA A 312 7.55 -12.86 -2.80
C ALA A 312 7.02 -14.16 -3.44
N LEU A 313 7.88 -15.17 -3.62
CA LEU A 313 7.53 -16.45 -4.25
C LEU A 313 7.12 -17.54 -3.26
N PHE A 314 7.73 -17.56 -2.07
CA PHE A 314 7.60 -18.65 -1.10
C PHE A 314 7.05 -18.20 0.25
N GLY A 315 6.84 -16.89 0.44
CA GLY A 315 6.20 -16.35 1.63
C GLY A 315 4.73 -16.75 1.72
N PRO A 316 4.11 -16.59 2.89
CA PRO A 316 2.68 -16.79 3.03
C PRO A 316 1.93 -15.77 2.18
N VAL A 317 0.87 -16.20 1.49
CA VAL A 317 -0.05 -15.31 0.77
C VAL A 317 -1.16 -14.79 1.69
N ARG A 318 -1.41 -15.51 2.78
CA ARG A 318 -2.37 -15.12 3.83
C ARG A 318 -1.85 -15.58 5.18
N THR A 319 -2.03 -14.74 6.18
CA THR A 319 -1.85 -15.05 7.60
C THR A 319 -3.19 -14.80 8.30
N PRO A 320 -3.35 -15.20 9.58
CA PRO A 320 -4.44 -14.69 10.40
C PRO A 320 -4.62 -13.17 10.20
N HIS A 321 -5.83 -12.76 9.83
CA HIS A 321 -6.26 -11.36 9.68
C HIS A 321 -5.64 -10.54 8.53
N VAL A 322 -4.70 -11.08 7.75
CA VAL A 322 -4.04 -10.36 6.66
C VAL A 322 -3.93 -11.24 5.42
N ALA A 323 -4.45 -10.75 4.30
CA ALA A 323 -4.26 -11.35 2.98
C ALA A 323 -3.23 -10.54 2.16
N ILE A 324 -2.80 -11.11 1.04
CA ILE A 324 -1.91 -10.45 0.08
C ILE A 324 -0.58 -10.12 0.76
N VAL A 325 0.03 -11.13 1.37
CA VAL A 325 1.20 -10.99 2.25
C VAL A 325 2.50 -11.03 1.44
N ALA A 326 2.82 -12.15 0.80
CA ALA A 326 3.99 -12.29 -0.08
C ALA A 326 3.90 -11.41 -1.35
N GLU A 327 2.69 -11.25 -1.90
CA GLU A 327 2.40 -10.54 -3.15
C GLU A 327 2.84 -9.07 -3.11
N ARG A 328 2.80 -8.44 -1.93
CA ARG A 328 3.27 -7.05 -1.73
C ARG A 328 4.77 -6.88 -2.00
N PHE A 329 5.57 -7.96 -1.93
CA PHE A 329 7.01 -7.91 -2.13
C PHE A 329 7.45 -8.10 -3.59
N THR A 330 6.54 -8.37 -4.52
CA THR A 330 6.89 -8.52 -5.93
C THR A 330 7.51 -7.23 -6.50
N ALA A 331 6.91 -6.06 -6.22
CA ALA A 331 7.44 -4.79 -6.69
C ALA A 331 8.77 -4.38 -6.05
N PRO A 332 8.97 -4.51 -4.72
CA PRO A 332 10.30 -4.42 -4.11
C PRO A 332 11.35 -5.35 -4.72
N ALA A 333 11.00 -6.60 -5.05
CA ALA A 333 11.92 -7.54 -5.70
C ALA A 333 12.37 -7.02 -7.07
N VAL A 334 11.42 -6.61 -7.93
CA VAL A 334 11.72 -6.09 -9.27
C VAL A 334 12.54 -4.80 -9.19
N ALA A 335 12.21 -3.88 -8.27
CA ALA A 335 12.96 -2.66 -8.07
C ALA A 335 14.42 -2.92 -7.68
N LEU A 336 14.67 -3.86 -6.77
CA LEU A 336 16.02 -4.26 -6.36
C LEU A 336 16.77 -4.97 -7.50
N GLY A 337 16.07 -5.81 -8.28
CA GLY A 337 16.60 -6.42 -9.49
C GLY A 337 17.05 -5.39 -10.53
N ALA A 338 16.27 -4.32 -10.72
CA ALA A 338 16.65 -3.21 -11.59
C ALA A 338 17.95 -2.52 -11.15
N LEU A 339 18.27 -2.49 -9.85
CA LEU A 339 19.53 -1.92 -9.38
C LEU A 339 20.76 -2.78 -9.73
N LEU A 340 20.56 -4.07 -10.03
CA LEU A 340 21.61 -4.98 -10.49
C LEU A 340 22.04 -4.70 -11.94
N VAL A 341 21.22 -3.98 -12.70
CA VAL A 341 21.53 -3.54 -14.07
C VAL A 341 22.65 -2.51 -14.03
N PRO A 342 23.75 -2.70 -14.77
CA PRO A 342 24.76 -1.65 -14.92
C PRO A 342 24.18 -0.55 -15.81
N VAL A 343 24.29 0.70 -15.36
CA VAL A 343 23.90 1.90 -16.11
C VAL A 343 25.07 2.89 -16.08
N ALA A 344 26.15 2.51 -16.75
CA ALA A 344 27.41 3.27 -16.81
C ALA A 344 27.64 3.85 -18.22
N GLY A 345 28.20 5.06 -18.28
CA GLY A 345 28.40 5.78 -19.54
C GLY A 345 27.16 6.52 -20.04
N ALA A 346 27.37 7.48 -20.95
CA ALA A 346 26.32 8.40 -21.39
C ALA A 346 25.16 7.70 -22.13
N ARG A 347 25.45 6.67 -22.94
CA ARG A 347 24.44 5.93 -23.72
C ARG A 347 23.49 5.16 -22.83
N ALA A 348 24.01 4.41 -21.85
CA ALA A 348 23.18 3.65 -20.91
C ALA A 348 22.29 4.58 -20.08
N ARG A 349 22.83 5.74 -19.65
CA ARG A 349 22.05 6.78 -18.94
C ARG A 349 20.93 7.32 -19.80
N ALA A 350 21.21 7.67 -21.06
CA ALA A 350 20.20 8.16 -21.99
C ALA A 350 19.08 7.14 -22.20
N VAL A 351 19.41 5.86 -22.40
CA VAL A 351 18.43 4.77 -22.52
C VAL A 351 17.55 4.68 -21.27
N ALA A 352 18.14 4.70 -20.07
CA ALA A 352 17.38 4.65 -18.82
C ALA A 352 16.47 5.88 -18.64
N VAL A 353 16.93 7.09 -19.00
CA VAL A 353 16.13 8.32 -18.95
C VAL A 353 14.96 8.27 -19.92
N VAL A 354 15.20 7.91 -21.18
CA VAL A 354 14.14 7.82 -22.19
C VAL A 354 13.09 6.80 -21.77
N ALA A 355 13.52 5.62 -21.32
CA ALA A 355 12.62 4.58 -20.85
C ALA A 355 11.77 5.05 -19.66
N ALA A 356 12.38 5.72 -18.69
CA ALA A 356 11.68 6.27 -17.54
C ALA A 356 10.69 7.38 -17.92
N VAL A 357 11.06 8.28 -18.83
CA VAL A 357 10.15 9.31 -19.35
C VAL A 357 8.94 8.66 -20.02
N VAL A 358 9.16 7.71 -20.93
CA VAL A 358 8.08 7.00 -21.62
C VAL A 358 7.20 6.25 -20.62
N ALA A 359 7.79 5.49 -19.70
CA ALA A 359 7.06 4.77 -18.66
C ALA A 359 6.23 5.70 -17.78
N THR A 360 6.80 6.81 -17.30
CA THR A 360 6.09 7.81 -16.50
C THR A 360 4.96 8.46 -17.29
N CYS A 361 5.18 8.85 -18.55
CA CYS A 361 4.13 9.42 -19.39
C CYS A 361 2.97 8.44 -19.59
N VAL A 362 3.26 7.18 -19.93
CA VAL A 362 2.25 6.14 -20.10
C VAL A 362 1.47 5.92 -18.81
N LEU A 363 2.17 5.74 -17.67
CA LEU A 363 1.54 5.55 -16.36
C LEU A 363 0.66 6.74 -15.97
N VAL A 364 1.16 7.98 -16.13
CA VAL A 364 0.42 9.18 -15.76
C VAL A 364 -0.83 9.33 -16.62
N VAL A 365 -0.74 9.12 -17.93
CA VAL A 365 -1.87 9.26 -18.86
C VAL A 365 -2.90 8.14 -18.64
N ASP A 366 -2.46 6.88 -18.60
CA ASP A 366 -3.37 5.73 -18.46
C ASP A 366 -4.00 5.69 -17.06
N VAL A 367 -3.19 5.65 -16.00
CA VAL A 367 -3.69 5.59 -14.61
C VAL A 367 -4.48 6.85 -14.29
N GLY A 368 -3.99 8.02 -14.69
CA GLY A 368 -4.71 9.29 -14.51
C GLY A 368 -6.05 9.33 -15.24
N GLY A 369 -6.10 8.84 -16.48
CA GLY A 369 -7.33 8.71 -17.26
C GLY A 369 -8.35 7.80 -16.59
N ARG A 370 -7.93 6.62 -16.13
CA ARG A 370 -8.80 5.65 -15.44
C ARG A 370 -9.28 6.14 -14.09
N TRP A 371 -8.44 6.80 -13.31
CA TRP A 371 -8.86 7.36 -12.02
C TRP A 371 -9.83 8.52 -12.20
N ARG A 372 -9.65 9.36 -13.22
CA ARG A 372 -10.65 10.37 -13.58
C ARG A 372 -11.96 9.74 -14.01
N ALA A 373 -11.90 8.67 -14.82
CA ALA A 373 -13.09 7.94 -15.23
C ALA A 373 -13.81 7.31 -14.03
N PHE A 374 -13.10 6.60 -13.14
CA PHE A 374 -13.63 6.09 -11.88
C PHE A 374 -14.29 7.20 -11.03
N SER A 375 -13.57 8.31 -10.85
CA SER A 375 -14.08 9.46 -10.09
C SER A 375 -15.35 10.04 -10.72
N ALA A 376 -15.47 10.04 -12.05
CA ALA A 376 -16.62 10.60 -12.76
C ALA A 376 -17.81 9.64 -12.86
N THR A 377 -17.57 8.36 -13.19
CA THR A 377 -18.62 7.38 -13.48
C THR A 377 -19.05 6.58 -12.26
N ASP A 378 -18.09 6.09 -11.47
CA ASP A 378 -18.40 5.20 -10.36
C ASP A 378 -18.75 5.99 -9.12
N MET A 379 -17.95 7.02 -8.83
CA MET A 379 -18.14 7.86 -7.66
C MET A 379 -19.12 9.00 -7.93
N GLY A 380 -19.14 9.58 -9.14
CA GLY A 380 -19.98 10.71 -9.46
C GLY A 380 -19.73 11.90 -8.52
N ASN A 381 -20.80 12.52 -8.03
CA ASN A 381 -20.78 13.56 -7.01
C ASN A 381 -20.88 12.98 -5.59
N PHE A 382 -19.95 12.07 -5.25
CA PHE A 382 -19.95 11.38 -3.96
C PHE A 382 -19.82 12.33 -2.76
N ASP A 383 -19.11 13.46 -2.91
CA ASP A 383 -19.05 14.48 -1.87
C ASP A 383 -20.45 15.02 -1.53
N ALA A 384 -21.28 15.32 -2.54
CA ALA A 384 -22.66 15.75 -2.32
C ALA A 384 -23.55 14.64 -1.74
N LEU A 385 -23.24 13.36 -1.99
CA LEU A 385 -23.91 12.25 -1.31
C LEU A 385 -23.59 12.26 0.18
N LEU A 386 -22.31 12.43 0.54
CA LEU A 386 -21.88 12.56 1.94
C LEU A 386 -22.53 13.79 2.60
N ASP A 387 -22.78 14.87 1.85
CA ASP A 387 -23.53 16.07 2.31
C ASP A 387 -24.99 15.80 2.69
N ARG A 388 -25.57 14.68 2.25
CA ARG A 388 -26.92 14.29 2.65
C ARG A 388 -26.96 13.46 3.92
N ILE A 389 -25.81 13.01 4.42
CA ILE A 389 -25.69 12.23 5.64
C ILE A 389 -25.47 13.20 6.81
N PRO A 390 -26.40 13.29 7.77
CA PRO A 390 -26.23 14.12 8.96
C PRO A 390 -24.96 13.73 9.74
N PRO A 391 -24.27 14.70 10.37
CA PRO A 391 -23.17 14.40 11.27
C PRO A 391 -23.57 13.40 12.36
N GLY A 392 -22.69 12.45 12.70
CA GLY A 392 -22.98 11.43 13.71
C GLY A 392 -23.82 10.23 13.25
N ALA A 393 -24.36 10.25 12.02
CA ALA A 393 -25.20 9.16 11.53
C ALA A 393 -24.43 7.84 11.36
N ARG A 394 -25.14 6.74 11.60
CA ARG A 394 -24.70 5.37 11.37
C ARG A 394 -25.12 4.94 9.97
N VAL A 395 -24.16 4.52 9.15
CA VAL A 395 -24.38 4.18 7.75
C VAL A 395 -24.00 2.72 7.49
N ALA A 396 -24.99 1.90 7.15
CA ALA A 396 -24.77 0.56 6.63
C ALA A 396 -24.33 0.62 5.17
N THR A 397 -23.58 -0.38 4.71
CA THR A 397 -23.12 -0.48 3.33
C THR A 397 -23.60 -1.78 2.70
N HIS A 398 -24.05 -1.70 1.45
CA HIS A 398 -24.32 -2.89 0.65
C HIS A 398 -23.72 -2.79 -0.76
N TYR A 399 -23.14 -3.89 -1.24
CA TYR A 399 -22.51 -3.97 -2.56
C TYR A 399 -23.26 -4.96 -3.45
N VAL A 400 -24.12 -4.44 -4.33
CA VAL A 400 -24.76 -5.24 -5.39
C VAL A 400 -23.74 -5.58 -6.47
N THR A 401 -22.90 -4.61 -6.82
CA THR A 401 -21.74 -4.83 -7.71
C THR A 401 -20.49 -4.28 -7.00
N PRO A 402 -19.59 -5.13 -6.48
CA PRO A 402 -18.41 -4.67 -5.73
C PRO A 402 -17.23 -4.23 -6.63
N PHE A 403 -17.22 -4.69 -7.88
CA PHE A 403 -16.14 -4.40 -8.83
C PHE A 403 -16.36 -3.10 -9.60
N SER A 404 -15.28 -2.48 -10.07
CA SER A 404 -15.31 -1.34 -10.98
C SER A 404 -14.71 -1.75 -12.32
N PRO A 405 -15.22 -1.27 -13.47
CA PRO A 405 -14.52 -1.46 -14.74
C PRO A 405 -13.14 -0.76 -14.76
N HIS A 406 -12.90 0.16 -13.83
CA HIS A 406 -11.66 0.94 -13.73
C HIS A 406 -10.65 0.33 -12.74
N GLY A 407 -10.84 -0.92 -12.31
CA GLY A 407 -9.86 -1.64 -11.48
C GLY A 407 -10.23 -3.10 -11.21
N ARG A 408 -9.24 -3.99 -11.22
CA ARG A 408 -9.44 -5.45 -11.00
C ARG A 408 -9.78 -5.87 -9.56
N HIS A 409 -9.85 -4.91 -8.64
CA HIS A 409 -10.16 -5.15 -7.22
C HIS A 409 -11.40 -4.35 -6.80
N ASN A 410 -11.84 -4.52 -5.55
CA ASN A 410 -13.02 -3.83 -5.02
C ASN A 410 -12.67 -2.36 -4.68
N ALA A 411 -12.33 -1.57 -5.71
CA ALA A 411 -11.83 -0.20 -5.59
C ALA A 411 -12.71 0.72 -4.73
N ALA A 412 -14.01 0.43 -4.67
CA ALA A 412 -15.03 1.19 -3.97
C ALA A 412 -15.31 0.73 -2.51
N TRP A 413 -14.70 -0.37 -2.06
CA TRP A 413 -15.13 -1.12 -0.87
C TRP A 413 -15.05 -0.36 0.47
N HIS A 414 -14.10 0.56 0.64
CA HIS A 414 -14.00 1.31 1.89
C HIS A 414 -14.41 2.78 1.78
N TRP A 415 -14.91 3.23 0.62
CA TRP A 415 -15.34 4.62 0.43
C TRP A 415 -16.42 5.12 1.39
N PRO A 416 -17.39 4.30 1.83
CA PRO A 416 -18.35 4.70 2.85
C PRO A 416 -17.71 5.21 4.15
N LYS A 417 -16.51 4.73 4.50
CA LYS A 417 -15.82 5.12 5.74
C LYS A 417 -15.49 6.61 5.84
N LEU A 418 -15.55 7.35 4.73
CA LEU A 418 -15.43 8.81 4.76
C LEU A 418 -16.55 9.50 5.57
N VAL A 419 -17.64 8.80 5.88
CA VAL A 419 -18.66 9.24 6.85
C VAL A 419 -18.04 9.59 8.21
N ALA A 420 -16.93 8.95 8.60
CA ALA A 420 -16.22 9.26 9.84
C ALA A 420 -15.65 10.69 9.90
N LEU A 421 -15.40 11.33 8.75
CA LEU A 421 -14.99 12.75 8.69
C LEU A 421 -16.10 13.70 9.18
N ARG A 422 -17.33 13.20 9.29
CA ARG A 422 -18.51 13.93 9.80
C ARG A 422 -18.96 13.40 11.17
N GLY A 423 -18.10 12.66 11.86
CA GLY A 423 -18.41 12.05 13.15
C GLY A 423 -19.36 10.86 13.09
N GLY A 424 -19.76 10.41 11.89
CA GLY A 424 -20.59 9.22 11.74
C GLY A 424 -19.78 7.92 11.82
N SER A 425 -20.46 6.78 11.70
CA SER A 425 -19.84 5.45 11.71
C SER A 425 -20.37 4.59 10.57
N THR A 426 -19.60 3.55 10.21
CA THR A 426 -20.01 2.59 9.18
C THR A 426 -19.97 1.16 9.68
N ASP A 427 -20.52 0.25 8.89
CA ASP A 427 -20.62 -1.18 9.12
C ASP A 427 -19.32 -1.97 8.93
N ASP A 428 -18.21 -1.28 8.69
CA ASP A 428 -16.86 -1.82 8.74
C ASP A 428 -15.91 -0.77 9.31
N SER A 429 -14.92 -1.18 10.10
CA SER A 429 -13.92 -0.27 10.69
C SER A 429 -12.55 -0.93 10.72
N PHE A 430 -11.45 -0.22 10.46
CA PHE A 430 -10.14 -0.83 10.68
C PHE A 430 -9.82 -1.08 12.16
N ALA A 431 -10.60 -0.51 13.08
CA ALA A 431 -10.40 -0.64 14.51
C ALA A 431 -10.54 -2.07 15.07
N TRP A 432 -11.22 -2.99 14.36
CA TRP A 432 -11.27 -4.40 14.77
C TRP A 432 -10.01 -5.18 14.38
N ARG A 433 -9.10 -4.60 13.59
CA ARG A 433 -7.86 -5.25 13.17
C ARG A 433 -6.80 -5.07 14.26
N SER A 434 -6.17 -6.16 14.67
CA SER A 434 -5.15 -6.19 15.75
C SER A 434 -3.88 -5.36 15.51
N THR A 435 -3.69 -4.87 14.29
CA THR A 435 -2.54 -4.02 13.92
C THR A 435 -2.94 -2.56 13.70
N CYS A 436 -4.21 -2.21 13.88
CA CYS A 436 -4.65 -0.82 13.87
C CYS A 436 -4.22 -0.13 15.16
N VAL A 437 -3.93 1.17 15.09
CA VAL A 437 -3.60 1.99 16.27
C VAL A 437 -4.85 2.36 17.08
N VAL A 438 -6.00 2.42 16.39
CA VAL A 438 -7.32 2.55 17.00
C VAL A 438 -7.88 1.15 17.20
N GLY A 439 -8.37 0.86 18.40
CA GLY A 439 -9.10 -0.35 18.75
C GLY A 439 -10.54 -0.06 19.12
N LEU A 440 -11.35 -1.10 19.24
CA LEU A 440 -12.66 -1.03 19.87
C LEU A 440 -12.51 -1.11 21.40
N GLN A 441 -13.38 -0.42 22.13
CA GLN A 441 -13.49 -0.57 23.59
C GLN A 441 -13.96 -1.98 23.96
N ASP A 442 -13.61 -2.44 25.17
CA ASP A 442 -14.06 -3.74 25.66
C ASP A 442 -15.59 -3.84 25.70
N GLY A 443 -16.13 -4.94 25.16
CA GLY A 443 -17.58 -5.16 25.07
C GLY A 443 -18.27 -4.49 23.89
N VAL A 444 -17.58 -3.58 23.17
CA VAL A 444 -18.10 -3.00 21.93
C VAL A 444 -17.93 -4.02 20.81
N ARG A 445 -19.05 -4.48 20.27
CA ARG A 445 -19.03 -5.39 19.11
C ARG A 445 -18.59 -4.61 17.89
N PRO A 446 -17.75 -5.20 17.01
CA PRO A 446 -17.49 -4.60 15.72
C PRO A 446 -18.84 -4.40 15.01
N PRO A 447 -19.04 -3.27 14.35
CA PRO A 447 -20.21 -3.13 13.51
C PRO A 447 -20.12 -4.23 12.45
N LEU A 448 -21.15 -5.08 12.40
CA LEU A 448 -21.23 -6.14 11.40
C LEU A 448 -21.94 -5.56 10.19
N GLN A 449 -21.44 -5.87 9.00
CA GLN A 449 -22.18 -5.62 7.76
C GLN A 449 -23.56 -6.26 7.89
N PRO A 450 -24.64 -5.46 7.92
CA PRO A 450 -25.96 -6.02 8.13
C PRO A 450 -26.26 -6.97 6.98
N ARG A 451 -26.80 -8.13 7.32
CA ARG A 451 -27.45 -8.92 6.28
C ARG A 451 -28.67 -8.11 5.84
N LEU A 452 -28.90 -8.00 4.53
CA LEU A 452 -30.15 -7.38 4.02
C LEU A 452 -31.40 -8.23 4.31
N VAL A 453 -31.27 -9.16 5.25
CA VAL A 453 -32.22 -10.17 5.67
C VAL A 453 -32.26 -9.96 7.17
N ASP A 454 -33.44 -9.63 7.69
CA ASP A 454 -33.72 -9.43 9.12
C ASP A 454 -33.42 -8.02 9.67
N GLY A 455 -34.16 -7.62 10.71
CA GLY A 455 -34.21 -6.28 11.32
C GLY A 455 -32.89 -5.66 11.82
N GLU A 456 -31.73 -6.18 11.42
CA GLU A 456 -30.40 -5.59 11.63
C GLU A 456 -30.28 -4.19 11.01
N LEU A 457 -31.01 -3.92 9.91
CA LEU A 457 -31.03 -2.58 9.30
C LEU A 457 -31.60 -1.51 10.23
N ALA A 458 -32.48 -1.85 11.18
CA ALA A 458 -33.04 -0.90 12.13
C ALA A 458 -31.99 -0.30 13.10
N ALA A 459 -30.80 -0.91 13.18
CA ALA A 459 -29.67 -0.35 13.91
C ALA A 459 -28.91 0.76 13.14
N TRP A 460 -29.35 1.10 11.94
CA TRP A 460 -28.69 2.05 11.04
C TRP A 460 -29.64 3.18 10.67
N ASP A 461 -29.10 4.37 10.47
CA ASP A 461 -29.90 5.55 10.10
C ASP A 461 -30.00 5.67 8.57
N PHE A 462 -28.97 5.19 7.87
CA PHE A 462 -28.90 5.16 6.42
C PHE A 462 -28.34 3.84 5.90
N LEU A 463 -28.78 3.47 4.69
CA LEU A 463 -28.19 2.40 3.89
C LEU A 463 -27.56 3.02 2.64
N LEU A 464 -26.25 2.82 2.47
CA LEU A 464 -25.50 3.23 1.29
C LEU A 464 -25.26 2.01 0.40
N VAL A 465 -25.84 2.03 -0.79
CA VAL A 465 -25.78 0.90 -1.72
C VAL A 465 -24.96 1.25 -2.96
N ARG A 466 -24.01 0.38 -3.31
CA ARG A 466 -23.29 0.45 -4.58
C ARG A 466 -23.83 -0.56 -5.58
N GLY A 467 -24.26 -0.09 -6.74
CA GLY A 467 -24.78 -0.91 -7.82
C GLY A 467 -25.23 -0.10 -9.04
N ARG A 468 -25.52 -0.78 -10.15
CA ARG A 468 -26.30 -0.19 -11.24
C ARG A 468 -27.76 -0.01 -10.81
N ALA A 469 -28.47 0.97 -11.38
CA ALA A 469 -29.85 1.30 -10.99
C ALA A 469 -30.76 0.09 -10.98
N ALA A 470 -30.92 -0.57 -12.12
CA ALA A 470 -31.79 -1.73 -12.25
C ALA A 470 -31.45 -2.87 -11.26
N SER A 471 -30.16 -3.12 -11.01
CA SER A 471 -29.72 -4.18 -10.09
C SER A 471 -30.00 -3.80 -8.63
N THR A 472 -29.75 -2.54 -8.26
CA THR A 472 -30.05 -2.02 -6.91
C THR A 472 -31.54 -1.98 -6.65
N ASP A 473 -32.33 -1.45 -7.57
CA ASP A 473 -33.78 -1.31 -7.40
C ASP A 473 -34.43 -2.69 -7.23
N ARG A 474 -33.96 -3.70 -7.98
CA ARG A 474 -34.40 -5.10 -7.80
C ARG A 474 -34.00 -5.67 -6.45
N ALA A 475 -32.75 -5.48 -6.03
CA ALA A 475 -32.24 -6.01 -4.76
C ALA A 475 -32.92 -5.39 -3.55
N LEU A 476 -33.40 -4.14 -3.66
CA LEU A 476 -34.00 -3.39 -2.56
C LEU A 476 -35.53 -3.30 -2.65
N ALA A 477 -36.17 -3.86 -3.68
CA ALA A 477 -37.63 -3.75 -3.87
C ALA A 477 -38.44 -4.29 -2.69
N ALA A 478 -37.88 -5.21 -1.91
CA ALA A 478 -38.50 -5.78 -0.72
C ALA A 478 -38.28 -4.93 0.55
N LEU A 479 -37.37 -3.96 0.54
CA LEU A 479 -37.04 -3.13 1.70
C LEU A 479 -37.79 -1.80 1.60
N ALA A 480 -38.56 -1.45 2.62
CA ALA A 480 -39.31 -0.20 2.71
C ALA A 480 -38.38 0.99 3.02
N LEU A 481 -37.44 1.28 2.11
CA LEU A 481 -36.42 2.31 2.28
C LEU A 481 -36.78 3.59 1.51
N THR A 482 -36.56 4.76 2.12
CA THR A 482 -36.81 6.04 1.46
C THR A 482 -35.55 6.50 0.70
N PRO A 483 -35.59 6.65 -0.64
CA PRO A 483 -34.44 7.15 -1.40
C PRO A 483 -34.13 8.60 -1.04
N VAL A 484 -32.86 8.90 -0.76
CA VAL A 484 -32.39 10.25 -0.37
C VAL A 484 -31.60 10.91 -1.49
N PHE A 485 -30.64 10.18 -2.06
CA PHE A 485 -29.73 10.72 -3.08
C PHE A 485 -29.14 9.60 -3.93
N ALA A 486 -28.80 9.90 -5.19
CA ALA A 486 -28.13 8.96 -6.08
C ALA A 486 -27.07 9.69 -6.90
N THR A 487 -25.91 9.06 -7.05
CA THR A 487 -24.83 9.60 -7.87
C THR A 487 -23.86 8.51 -8.31
N GLY A 488 -23.45 8.54 -9.59
CA GLY A 488 -22.65 7.47 -10.17
C GLY A 488 -23.26 6.09 -9.95
N THR A 489 -22.50 5.21 -9.28
CA THR A 489 -22.94 3.86 -8.88
C THR A 489 -23.48 3.78 -7.46
N TRP A 490 -23.61 4.91 -6.75
CA TRP A 490 -24.03 4.97 -5.35
C TRP A 490 -25.45 5.48 -5.18
N ARG A 491 -26.18 4.89 -4.24
CA ARG A 491 -27.51 5.31 -3.80
C ARG A 491 -27.56 5.34 -2.29
N LEU A 492 -28.05 6.44 -1.74
CA LEU A 492 -28.27 6.62 -0.32
C LEU A 492 -29.77 6.49 -0.04
N PHE A 493 -30.10 5.64 0.91
CA PHE A 493 -31.45 5.45 1.42
C PHE A 493 -31.49 5.79 2.90
N ARG A 494 -32.61 6.37 3.35
CA ARG A 494 -32.94 6.50 4.75
C ARG A 494 -33.59 5.20 5.21
N VAL A 495 -33.14 4.71 6.35
CA VAL A 495 -33.84 3.64 7.06
C VAL A 495 -34.86 4.33 7.97
N ASP A 496 -36.11 4.35 7.54
CA ASP A 496 -37.19 4.83 8.41
C ASP A 496 -37.51 3.73 9.45
N ASP A 497 -38.15 4.08 10.58
CA ASP A 497 -38.59 3.14 11.64
C ASP A 497 -39.60 2.06 11.16
N ALA A 498 -39.74 1.89 9.84
CA ALA A 498 -40.62 0.97 9.17
C ALA A 498 -40.25 -0.47 9.53
N ARG A 499 -41.17 -1.11 10.26
CA ARG A 499 -41.25 -2.55 10.46
C ARG A 499 -40.88 -3.27 9.17
N VAL A 500 -39.78 -4.03 9.20
CA VAL A 500 -39.49 -5.02 8.17
C VAL A 500 -40.67 -6.01 8.21
N ASP A 501 -41.48 -6.06 7.17
CA ASP A 501 -42.51 -7.08 7.05
C ASP A 501 -41.78 -8.42 6.92
N ASP A 502 -41.78 -9.24 7.98
CA ASP A 502 -41.03 -10.51 8.12
C ASP A 502 -41.30 -11.55 6.99
N ALA A 503 -42.16 -11.26 6.02
CA ALA A 503 -42.80 -12.26 5.18
C ALA A 503 -42.15 -12.54 3.81
N ARG A 504 -41.03 -11.90 3.39
CA ARG A 504 -40.64 -11.96 1.95
C ARG A 504 -39.16 -12.04 1.55
N VAL A 505 -38.20 -12.18 2.46
CA VAL A 505 -36.77 -12.03 2.09
C VAL A 505 -36.08 -13.34 1.65
N ASP A 506 -36.71 -14.50 1.78
CA ASP A 506 -36.07 -15.80 1.50
C ASP A 506 -35.74 -16.09 0.01
N ASP A 507 -36.32 -15.35 -0.94
CA ASP A 507 -36.25 -15.70 -2.38
C ASP A 507 -35.22 -14.93 -3.22
N VAL A 508 -34.52 -13.92 -2.69
CA VAL A 508 -33.50 -13.20 -3.46
C VAL A 508 -32.13 -13.86 -3.27
N ARG A 509 -31.97 -15.08 -3.79
CA ARG A 509 -30.67 -15.74 -3.89
C ARG A 509 -29.83 -15.13 -5.02
N VAL A 510 -28.53 -15.03 -4.76
CA VAL A 510 -27.44 -14.50 -5.62
C VAL A 510 -27.30 -15.22 -6.98
N ASP A 511 -28.09 -16.26 -7.24
CA ASP A 511 -28.01 -17.09 -8.45
C ASP A 511 -28.43 -16.36 -9.74
N ASP A 512 -29.30 -15.36 -9.67
CA ASP A 512 -29.75 -14.60 -10.86
C ASP A 512 -28.68 -13.65 -11.43
N ALA A 513 -27.72 -13.21 -10.62
CA ALA A 513 -26.62 -12.37 -11.10
C ALA A 513 -25.62 -13.16 -11.98
N ARG A 514 -25.58 -14.49 -11.84
CA ARG A 514 -24.85 -15.39 -12.76
C ARG A 514 -25.64 -15.66 -14.04
N ALA A 515 -26.97 -15.76 -13.97
CA ALA A 515 -27.81 -16.04 -15.13
C ALA A 515 -27.86 -14.88 -16.15
N ALA A 516 -27.65 -13.64 -15.70
CA ALA A 516 -27.64 -12.46 -16.59
C ALA A 516 -26.35 -12.29 -17.43
N GLY A 517 -25.35 -13.18 -17.31
CA GLY A 517 -24.08 -13.05 -18.04
C GLY A 517 -23.20 -11.87 -17.59
N GLU A 518 -23.60 -11.13 -16.55
CA GLU A 518 -22.92 -9.91 -16.08
C GLU A 518 -21.79 -10.19 -15.06
N LEU A 519 -21.62 -11.44 -14.65
CA LEU A 519 -20.60 -11.89 -13.69
C LEU A 519 -19.90 -13.16 -14.19
N ALA A 520 -19.20 -13.08 -15.31
CA ALA A 520 -17.96 -13.84 -15.37
C ALA A 520 -16.99 -13.07 -14.46
N PRO A 521 -16.64 -13.56 -13.24
CA PRO A 521 -15.45 -13.03 -12.60
C PRO A 521 -14.33 -13.12 -13.64
N PRO A 522 -13.44 -12.11 -13.76
CA PRO A 522 -12.25 -12.28 -14.57
C PRO A 522 -11.64 -13.63 -14.16
N SER A 523 -11.26 -14.45 -15.14
CA SER A 523 -10.72 -15.80 -14.92
C SER A 523 -9.36 -15.69 -14.24
N THR A 524 -9.34 -15.28 -12.98
CA THR A 524 -8.17 -15.20 -12.14
C THR A 524 -8.27 -16.36 -11.18
N GLY A 525 -7.25 -17.21 -11.13
CA GLY A 525 -7.07 -18.23 -10.10
C GLY A 525 -6.88 -17.66 -8.69
N SER A 526 -7.34 -16.44 -8.42
CA SER A 526 -7.44 -15.86 -7.09
C SER A 526 -8.73 -16.39 -6.45
N ALA A 527 -8.57 -17.29 -5.48
CA ALA A 527 -9.67 -17.80 -4.68
C ALA A 527 -10.55 -16.64 -4.18
N SER A 528 -11.81 -16.64 -4.60
CA SER A 528 -12.88 -15.85 -3.98
C SER A 528 -12.80 -16.02 -2.45
N PRO A 529 -13.03 -14.97 -1.64
CA PRO A 529 -13.22 -15.19 -0.21
C PRO A 529 -14.40 -16.14 -0.06
N VAL A 530 -14.12 -17.33 0.48
CA VAL A 530 -15.10 -18.37 0.73
C VAL A 530 -16.27 -17.76 1.51
N ALA A 531 -17.42 -17.66 0.85
CA ALA A 531 -18.68 -17.51 1.53
C ALA A 531 -18.89 -18.75 2.40
N GLY A 532 -18.95 -18.56 3.72
CA GLY A 532 -19.47 -19.57 4.65
C GLY A 532 -18.43 -20.31 5.50
N GLU A 533 -17.88 -19.63 6.51
CA GLU A 533 -17.69 -20.29 7.80
C GLU A 533 -18.93 -19.96 8.64
N ARG A 534 -19.81 -20.96 8.83
CA ARG A 534 -20.88 -20.87 9.84
C ARG A 534 -20.21 -20.77 11.21
N PRO A 535 -20.60 -19.82 12.08
CA PRO A 535 -20.14 -19.84 13.46
C PRO A 535 -20.65 -21.13 14.11
N VAL A 536 -19.73 -21.96 14.60
CA VAL A 536 -20.06 -23.07 15.48
C VAL A 536 -20.60 -22.43 16.76
N ALA A 537 -21.90 -22.63 17.01
CA ALA A 537 -22.54 -22.21 18.24
C ALA A 537 -21.80 -22.81 19.45
N ARG A 538 -21.46 -21.97 20.42
CA ARG A 538 -21.15 -22.38 21.78
C ARG A 538 -22.34 -22.09 22.66
#